data_AF-A0A4S8IVT2-F1
#
_entry.id   AF-A0A4S8IVT2-F1
#
_cell.length_a   1.000
_cell.length_b   1.000
_cell.length_c   1.000
_cell.angle_alpha   90.00
_cell.angle_beta   90.00
_cell.angle_gamma   90.00
#
_symmetry.space_group_name_H-M   'P 1'
#
loop_
_entity.id
_entity.type
_entity.pdbx_description
1 polymer ?
#
loop_
_entity_poly.entity_id
_entity_poly.type
_entity_poly.pdbx_seq_one_letter_code
_entity_poly.pdbx_strand_id
1 'polypeptide(L)'
;MGDQRIDLYFVFMSFDPNYERLRADRSKEGMEALDAYLCKKHDRLLAKLLQPNTYKKKSSLAIVDGFSVEISEEQVNFLGSHSWICQGSEGGGEEPRAGLIP
;
A
#
# COMPACT_ATOMS: atom_id res chain seq x y z
N MET A 1 -17.24 2.31 21.67
CA MET A 1 -17.51 1.72 20.34
C MET A 1 -16.48 2.34 19.41
N GLY A 2 -15.51 1.53 19.01
CA GLY A 2 -14.30 1.99 18.31
C GLY A 2 -14.66 2.59 16.96
N ASP A 3 -14.37 3.87 16.81
CA ASP A 3 -14.43 4.59 15.56
C ASP A 3 -13.51 3.84 14.57
N GLN A 4 -14.09 3.24 13.52
CA GLN A 4 -13.31 2.64 12.43
C GLN A 4 -12.69 3.79 11.63
N ARG A 5 -11.68 4.42 12.23
CA ARG A 5 -10.89 5.44 11.57
C ARG A 5 -10.23 4.79 10.37
N ILE A 6 -10.63 5.27 9.20
CA ILE A 6 -9.99 4.92 7.95
C ILE A 6 -8.84 5.90 7.80
N ASP A 7 -7.64 5.38 7.95
CA ASP A 7 -6.41 6.14 7.82
C ASP A 7 -5.70 5.78 6.51
N LEU A 8 -4.83 6.68 6.06
CA LEU A 8 -4.03 6.47 4.87
C LEU A 8 -2.75 5.71 5.23
N TYR A 9 -2.56 4.55 4.62
CA TYR A 9 -1.38 3.72 4.82
C TYR A 9 -0.57 3.61 3.54
N PHE A 10 0.75 3.71 3.68
CA PHE A 10 1.71 3.50 2.61
C PHE A 10 2.34 2.12 2.77
N VAL A 11 2.09 1.26 1.79
CA VAL A 11 2.64 -0.10 1.74
C VAL A 11 3.81 -0.09 0.77
N PHE A 12 4.98 -0.52 1.24
CA PHE A 12 6.17 -0.70 0.42
C PHE A 12 6.43 -2.20 0.27
N MET A 13 6.51 -2.67 -0.96
CA MET A 13 6.80 -4.06 -1.26
C MET A 13 8.29 -4.25 -1.56
N SER A 14 8.71 -5.51 -1.43
CA SER A 14 10.08 -5.91 -1.71
C SER A 14 10.39 -5.78 -3.21
N PHE A 15 11.67 -5.51 -3.47
CA PHE A 15 12.23 -5.29 -4.79
C PHE A 15 11.98 -6.46 -5.74
N ASP A 16 11.41 -6.16 -6.91
CA ASP A 16 11.06 -7.16 -7.93
C ASP A 16 11.95 -6.97 -9.16
N PRO A 17 12.65 -8.01 -9.66
CA PRO A 17 13.48 -7.89 -10.85
C PRO A 17 12.64 -7.56 -12.11
N ASN A 18 11.35 -7.92 -12.12
CA ASN A 18 10.44 -7.53 -13.20
C ASN A 18 10.09 -6.05 -13.15
N TYR A 19 9.97 -5.47 -11.94
CA TYR A 19 9.76 -4.04 -11.75
C TYR A 19 10.96 -3.25 -12.29
N GLU A 20 12.19 -3.67 -11.98
CA GLU A 20 13.39 -3.03 -12.53
C GLU A 20 13.44 -3.10 -14.05
N ARG A 21 13.12 -4.26 -14.63
CA ARG A 21 13.14 -4.44 -16.09
C ARG A 21 12.12 -3.54 -16.78
N LEU A 22 10.91 -3.42 -16.23
CA LEU A 22 9.87 -2.52 -16.74
C LEU A 22 10.20 -1.05 -16.49
N ARG A 23 10.84 -0.72 -15.36
CA ARG A 23 11.30 0.65 -15.03
C ARG A 23 12.50 1.09 -15.87
N ALA A 24 13.37 0.16 -16.26
CA ALA A 24 14.47 0.40 -17.18
C ALA A 24 13.96 0.82 -18.56
N ASP A 25 12.78 0.32 -18.95
CA ASP A 25 12.06 0.79 -20.13
C ASP A 25 11.38 2.14 -19.83
N ARG A 26 12.09 3.23 -20.14
CA ARG A 26 11.57 4.61 -20.00
C ARG A 26 10.68 5.04 -21.18
N SER A 27 10.28 4.11 -22.05
CA SER A 27 9.34 4.41 -23.13
C SER A 27 7.95 4.65 -22.53
N LYS A 28 7.08 5.35 -23.28
CA LYS A 28 5.70 5.57 -22.86
C LYS A 28 4.97 4.25 -22.59
N GLU A 29 5.16 3.28 -23.48
CA GLU A 29 4.62 1.92 -23.35
C GLU A 29 5.18 1.17 -22.12
N GLY A 30 6.48 1.33 -21.82
CA GLY A 30 7.12 0.74 -20.65
C GLY A 30 6.54 1.27 -19.35
N MET A 31 6.32 2.59 -19.26
CA MET A 31 5.66 3.21 -18.11
C MET A 31 4.20 2.75 -17.94
N GLU A 32 3.44 2.64 -19.02
CA GLU A 32 2.06 2.11 -18.97
C GLU A 32 2.02 0.64 -18.56
N ALA A 33 2.95 -0.17 -19.06
CA ALA A 33 3.10 -1.58 -18.67
C ALA A 33 3.53 -1.72 -17.19
N LEU A 34 4.43 -0.86 -16.73
CA LEU A 34 4.87 -0.80 -15.34
C LEU A 34 3.71 -0.43 -14.41
N ASP A 35 2.95 0.62 -14.73
CA ASP A 35 1.78 1.01 -13.94
C ASP A 35 0.75 -0.11 -13.89
N ALA A 36 0.43 -0.75 -15.03
CA ALA A 36 -0.49 -1.88 -15.08
C ALA A 36 0.01 -3.09 -14.26
N TYR A 37 1.32 -3.38 -14.31
CA TYR A 37 1.94 -4.46 -13.54
C TYR A 37 1.83 -4.21 -12.04
N LEU A 38 2.22 -3.02 -11.60
CA LEU A 38 2.10 -2.58 -10.21
C LEU A 38 0.63 -2.58 -9.77
N CYS A 39 -0.26 -2.05 -10.60
CA CYS A 39 -1.67 -1.97 -10.29
C CYS A 39 -2.26 -3.36 -10.02
N LYS A 40 -1.95 -4.35 -10.88
CA LYS A 40 -2.36 -5.75 -10.67
C LYS A 40 -1.72 -6.38 -9.43
N LYS A 41 -0.44 -6.11 -9.16
CA LYS A 41 0.27 -6.61 -7.97
C LYS A 41 -0.38 -6.09 -6.68
N HIS A 42 -0.66 -4.79 -6.65
CA HIS A 42 -1.34 -4.11 -5.55
C HIS A 42 -2.76 -4.65 -5.36
N ASP A 43 -3.53 -4.78 -6.45
CA ASP A 43 -4.91 -5.28 -6.39
C ASP A 43 -4.97 -6.72 -5.89
N ARG A 44 -4.06 -7.59 -6.35
CA ARG A 44 -3.96 -8.98 -5.88
C ARG A 44 -3.56 -9.08 -4.41
N LEU A 45 -2.70 -8.19 -3.92
CA LEU A 45 -2.32 -8.17 -2.51
C LEU A 45 -3.49 -7.67 -1.65
N LEU A 46 -4.17 -6.61 -2.08
CA LEU A 46 -5.37 -6.11 -1.42
C LEU A 46 -6.48 -7.16 -1.40
N ALA A 47 -6.79 -7.81 -2.52
CA ALA A 47 -7.80 -8.86 -2.59
C ALA A 47 -7.46 -10.12 -1.77
N LYS A 48 -6.17 -10.37 -1.50
CA LYS A 48 -5.73 -11.48 -0.63
C LYS A 48 -5.85 -11.17 0.86
N LEU A 49 -5.58 -9.92 1.23
CA LEU A 49 -5.46 -9.52 2.63
C LEU A 49 -6.75 -8.88 3.15
N LEU A 50 -7.52 -8.25 2.27
CA LEU A 50 -8.71 -7.50 2.59
C LEU A 50 -9.90 -8.05 1.81
N GLN A 51 -11.08 -7.94 2.42
CA GLN A 51 -12.30 -8.28 1.73
C GLN A 51 -12.54 -7.29 0.58
N PRO A 52 -12.98 -7.78 -0.59
CA PRO A 52 -13.40 -6.89 -1.66
C PRO A 52 -14.50 -5.95 -1.12
N ASN A 53 -14.44 -4.67 -1.51
CA ASN A 53 -15.36 -3.61 -1.07
C ASN A 53 -15.10 -3.02 0.34
N THR A 54 -14.06 -3.44 1.06
CA THR A 54 -13.70 -2.89 2.39
C THR A 54 -12.43 -2.05 2.40
N TYR A 55 -11.86 -1.72 1.23
CA TYR A 55 -10.64 -0.93 1.11
C TYR A 55 -10.74 0.04 -0.05
N LYS A 56 -10.05 1.17 0.05
CA LYS A 56 -9.99 2.17 -1.02
C LYS A 56 -8.55 2.47 -1.37
N LYS A 57 -8.11 1.94 -2.51
CA LYS A 57 -6.79 2.25 -3.05
C LYS A 57 -6.78 3.71 -3.54
N LYS A 58 -5.87 4.53 -3.01
CA LYS A 58 -5.76 5.93 -3.40
C LYS A 58 -4.85 6.10 -4.60
N SER A 59 -3.59 5.66 -4.48
CA SER A 59 -2.60 5.82 -5.54
C SER A 59 -1.59 4.70 -5.54
N SER A 60 -1.16 4.25 -6.72
CA SER A 60 0.08 3.48 -6.85
C SER A 60 1.24 4.48 -6.95
N LEU A 61 2.32 4.26 -6.21
CA LEU A 61 3.58 4.94 -6.52
C LEU A 61 4.29 4.10 -7.57
N ALA A 62 4.61 4.67 -8.73
CA ALA A 62 5.41 3.98 -9.75
C ALA A 62 6.93 4.15 -9.52
N ILE A 63 7.32 5.19 -8.77
CA ILE A 63 8.72 5.54 -8.45
C ILE A 63 9.34 4.53 -7.48
N VAL A 64 8.51 3.87 -6.68
CA VAL A 64 8.87 2.81 -5.72
C VAL A 64 7.84 1.69 -5.86
N ASP A 65 8.17 0.41 -5.59
CA ASP A 65 7.20 -0.69 -5.60
C ASP A 65 6.26 -0.55 -4.39
N GLY A 66 5.39 0.45 -4.40
CA GLY A 66 4.56 0.82 -3.26
C GLY A 66 3.26 1.51 -3.64
N PHE A 67 2.33 1.58 -2.70
CA PHE A 67 1.02 2.18 -2.93
C PHE A 67 0.41 2.74 -1.65
N SER A 68 -0.48 3.70 -1.81
CA SER A 68 -1.30 4.26 -0.74
C SER A 68 -2.71 3.67 -0.77
N VAL A 69 -3.16 3.21 0.39
CA VAL A 69 -4.49 2.63 0.58
C VAL A 69 -5.13 3.19 1.85
N GLU A 70 -6.40 3.54 1.74
CA GLU A 70 -7.26 3.94 2.84
C GLU A 70 -7.96 2.69 3.38
N ILE A 71 -7.60 2.30 4.60
CA ILE A 71 -8.08 1.10 5.29
C ILE A 71 -8.19 1.37 6.80
N SER A 72 -8.96 0.55 7.50
CA SER A 72 -9.10 0.67 8.96
C SER A 72 -7.88 0.12 9.70
N GLU A 73 -7.59 0.65 10.88
CA GLU A 73 -6.48 0.18 11.73
C GLU A 73 -6.50 -1.35 11.96
N GLU A 74 -7.69 -1.93 12.17
CA GLU A 74 -7.84 -3.38 12.35
C GLU A 74 -7.37 -4.20 11.13
N GLN A 75 -7.66 -3.69 9.93
CA GLN A 75 -7.20 -4.29 8.68
C GLN A 75 -5.68 -4.16 8.52
N VAL A 76 -5.12 -3.02 8.93
CA VAL A 76 -3.68 -2.76 8.88
C VAL A 76 -2.93 -3.72 9.77
N ASN A 77 -3.44 -4.00 10.97
CA ASN A 77 -2.82 -4.97 11.87
C ASN A 77 -2.73 -6.37 11.21
N PHE A 78 -3.76 -6.72 10.43
CA PHE A 78 -3.77 -7.94 9.62
C PHE A 78 -2.75 -7.91 8.46
N LEU A 79 -2.57 -6.75 7.80
CA LEU A 79 -1.58 -6.57 6.73
C LEU A 79 -0.14 -6.50 7.27
N GLY A 80 0.08 -5.83 8.42
CA GLY A 80 1.39 -5.56 9.01
C GLY A 80 2.11 -6.83 9.47
N SER A 81 1.33 -7.87 9.76
CA SER A 81 1.85 -9.22 9.98
C SER A 81 2.48 -9.85 8.73
N HIS A 82 2.14 -9.37 7.54
CA HIS A 82 2.62 -9.90 6.25
C HIS A 82 3.52 -8.93 5.44
N SER A 83 3.52 -7.63 5.74
CA SER A 83 4.26 -6.62 4.95
C SER A 83 4.69 -5.41 5.81
N TRP A 84 5.71 -4.68 5.34
CA TRP A 84 6.11 -3.41 5.93
C TRP A 84 5.13 -2.31 5.50
N ILE A 85 4.51 -1.66 6.47
CA ILE A 85 3.49 -0.62 6.26
C ILE A 85 3.87 0.58 7.12
N CYS A 86 3.85 1.77 6.53
CA CYS A 86 3.94 3.03 7.26
C CYS A 86 2.56 3.68 7.31
N GLN A 87 2.11 4.07 8.50
CA GLN A 87 0.96 4.95 8.66
C GLN A 87 1.36 6.36 8.17
N GLY A 88 0.59 6.91 7.22
CA GLY A 88 0.71 8.30 6.81
C GLY A 88 -0.10 9.17 7.76
N SER A 89 0.51 9.72 8.80
CA SER A 89 -0.17 10.74 9.62
C SER A 89 -0.36 12.01 8.77
N GLU A 90 -1.59 12.25 8.33
CA GLU A 90 -2.00 13.59 7.90
C GLU A 90 -2.00 14.47 9.17
N GLY A 91 -1.11 15.46 9.21
CA GLY A 91 -0.78 16.20 10.41
C GLY A 91 -1.99 16.84 11.10
N GLY A 92 -2.39 16.25 12.23
CA GLY A 92 -3.08 16.90 13.32
C GLY A 92 -2.45 16.34 14.60
N GLY A 93 -1.75 17.19 15.35
CA GLY A 93 -0.84 16.78 16.43
C GLY A 93 -1.47 15.82 17.45
N GLU A 94 -1.12 14.55 17.35
CA GLU A 94 -1.13 13.62 18.47
C GLU A 94 0.04 12.65 18.28
N GLU A 95 0.76 12.40 19.37
CA GLU A 95 2.09 11.78 19.41
C GLU A 95 2.13 10.39 18.73
N PRO A 96 3.25 10.02 18.08
CA PRO A 96 3.40 8.71 17.46
C PRO A 96 3.45 7.64 18.55
N ARG A 97 2.32 7.01 18.84
CA ARG A 97 2.27 5.79 19.63
C ARG A 97 2.84 4.65 18.79
N ALA A 98 4.13 4.40 18.95
CA ALA A 98 4.75 3.12 18.62
C ALA A 98 4.15 2.04 19.52
N GLY A 99 2.94 1.59 19.19
CA GLY A 99 2.29 0.44 19.81
C GLY A 99 2.90 -0.83 19.26
N LEU A 100 3.70 -1.51 20.07
CA LEU A 100 4.04 -2.91 19.87
C LEU A 100 2.73 -3.70 20.08
N ILE A 101 2.13 -4.21 19.01
CA ILE A 101 0.92 -5.04 19.10
C ILE A 101 1.40 -6.46 19.46
N PRO A 102 0.91 -7.08 20.55
CA PRO A 102 1.26 -8.45 20.92
C PRO A 102 0.71 -9.49 19.94
#